data_AF-A0A524E434-F1
#
_entry.id   AF-A0A524E434-F1
#
_cell.length_a   1.000
_cell.length_b   1.000
_cell.length_c   1.000
_cell.angle_alpha   90.00
_cell.angle_beta   90.00
_cell.angle_gamma   90.00
#
_symmetry.space_group_name_H-M   'P 1'
#
loop_
_entity.id
_entity.type
_entity.pdbx_description
1 polymer ?
#
loop_
_entity_poly.entity_id
_entity_poly.type
_entity_poly.pdbx_seq_one_letter_code
_entity_poly.pdbx_strand_id
1 'polypeptide(L)'
;MAAETRAERVRMARLLALIAACALLNVGLYLILWFLTPFVAGIIVGYLLVKKLDAIAASALGTLLAYLPLFIYTSGLDGLQVNLLATGVATLLMATIAVVGGIIGNTIQKRAARVQREED
;
A
#
# COMPACT_ATOMS: atom_id res chain seq x y z
N MET A 1 6.37 18.88 25.49
CA MET A 1 7.33 18.78 24.38
C MET A 1 7.90 17.37 24.18
N ALA A 2 8.61 16.75 25.14
CA ALA A 2 9.24 15.43 24.90
C ALA A 2 8.29 14.25 24.59
N ALA A 3 7.07 14.26 25.16
CA ALA A 3 6.06 13.22 24.88
C ALA A 3 5.47 13.33 23.47
N GLU A 4 5.36 14.56 22.95
CA GLU A 4 4.79 14.86 21.63
C GLU A 4 5.71 14.36 20.51
N THR A 5 7.03 14.56 20.68
CA THR A 5 8.06 14.07 19.75
C THR A 5 8.14 12.54 19.73
N ARG A 6 7.87 11.87 20.85
CA ARG A 6 7.88 10.39 20.93
C ARG A 6 6.67 9.80 20.24
N ALA A 7 5.49 10.38 20.45
CA ALA A 7 4.25 9.96 19.79
C ALA A 7 4.34 10.10 18.26
N GLU A 8 4.94 11.20 17.78
CA GLU A 8 5.16 11.43 16.36
C GLU A 8 6.13 10.42 15.74
N ARG A 9 7.26 10.14 16.41
CA ARG A 9 8.22 9.12 15.96
C ARG A 9 7.61 7.72 15.89
N VAL A 10 6.80 7.34 16.87
CA VAL A 10 6.11 6.04 16.87
C VAL A 10 5.09 5.95 15.72
N ARG A 11 4.37 7.05 15.44
CA ARG A 11 3.46 7.12 14.29
C ARG A 11 4.21 6.98 12.97
N MET A 12 5.31 7.70 12.78
CA MET A 12 6.15 7.59 11.58
C MET A 12 6.72 6.18 11.40
N ALA A 13 7.25 5.58 12.46
CA ALA A 13 7.79 4.22 12.42
C ALA A 13 6.73 3.20 12.03
N ARG A 14 5.51 3.32 12.56
CA ARG A 14 4.39 2.44 12.21
C ARG A 14 3.97 2.61 10.75
N LEU A 15 3.98 3.83 10.23
CA LEU A 15 3.62 4.13 8.84
C LEU A 15 4.67 3.56 7.88
N LEU A 16 5.97 3.70 8.19
CA LEU A 16 7.06 3.08 7.44
C LEU A 16 6.99 1.54 7.46
N ALA A 17 6.71 0.95 8.62
CA ALA A 17 6.53 -0.49 8.74
C ALA A 17 5.38 -1.00 7.87
N LEU A 18 4.28 -0.23 7.79
CA LEU A 18 3.14 -0.56 6.94
C LEU A 18 3.41 -0.36 5.44
N ILE A 19 4.21 0.64 5.07
CA ILE A 19 4.71 0.80 3.69
C ILE A 19 5.55 -0.43 3.30
N ALA A 20 6.48 -0.84 4.16
CA ALA A 20 7.31 -2.02 3.92
C ALA A 20 6.46 -3.31 3.85
N ALA A 21 5.50 -3.47 4.75
CA ALA A 21 4.56 -4.60 4.71
C ALA A 21 3.71 -4.59 3.43
N CYS A 22 3.22 -3.42 3.00
CA CYS A 22 2.50 -3.24 1.74
C CYS A 22 3.36 -3.67 0.54
N ALA A 23 4.63 -3.27 0.52
CA ALA A 23 5.55 -3.63 -0.55
C ALA A 23 5.82 -5.14 -0.59
N LEU A 24 6.12 -5.75 0.56
CA LEU A 24 6.33 -7.19 0.68
C LEU A 24 5.08 -7.99 0.28
N LEU A 25 3.91 -7.52 0.71
CA LEU A 25 2.63 -8.15 0.38
C LEU A 25 2.34 -8.07 -1.12
N ASN A 26 2.63 -6.94 -1.75
CA ASN A 26 2.53 -6.79 -3.19
C ASN A 26 3.47 -7.75 -3.94
N VAL A 27 4.73 -7.87 -3.50
CA VAL A 27 5.69 -8.79 -4.12
C VAL A 27 5.26 -10.25 -3.93
N GLY A 28 4.83 -10.64 -2.73
CA GLY A 28 4.47 -12.03 -2.41
C GLY A 28 3.16 -12.49 -3.07
N LEU A 29 2.15 -11.63 -3.12
CA LEU A 29 0.86 -11.96 -3.73
C LEU A 29 0.86 -11.81 -5.26
N TYR A 30 1.85 -11.13 -5.85
CA TYR A 30 1.91 -10.91 -7.30
C TYR A 30 1.84 -12.22 -8.09
N LEU A 31 2.49 -13.28 -7.59
CA LEU A 31 2.50 -14.59 -8.23
C LEU A 31 1.15 -15.32 -8.20
N ILE A 32 0.24 -14.92 -7.31
CA ILE A 32 -1.06 -15.57 -7.10
C ILE A 32 -2.18 -14.76 -7.75
N LEU A 33 -2.23 -13.45 -7.47
CA LEU A 33 -3.34 -12.57 -7.82
C LEU A 33 -3.03 -11.64 -9.00
N TRP A 34 -1.78 -11.61 -9.46
CA TRP A 34 -1.34 -10.85 -10.63
C TRP A 34 -1.80 -9.39 -10.55
N PHE A 35 -2.76 -8.96 -11.38
CA PHE A 35 -3.28 -7.59 -11.41
C PHE A 35 -4.15 -7.20 -10.20
N LEU A 36 -4.73 -8.17 -9.50
CA LEU A 36 -5.63 -7.91 -8.35
C LEU A 36 -4.84 -7.70 -7.04
N THR A 37 -3.56 -8.07 -7.05
CA THR A 37 -2.63 -7.92 -5.93
C THR A 37 -2.60 -6.52 -5.32
N PRO A 38 -2.36 -5.42 -6.07
CA PRO A 38 -2.32 -4.08 -5.50
C PRO A 38 -3.62 -3.68 -4.84
N PHE A 39 -4.76 -4.13 -5.38
CA PHE A 39 -6.07 -3.87 -4.79
C PHE A 39 -6.21 -4.52 -3.41
N VAL A 40 -5.92 -5.83 -3.31
CA VAL A 40 -6.03 -6.58 -2.06
C VAL A 40 -5.02 -6.10 -1.02
N ALA A 41 -3.76 -5.89 -1.43
CA ALA A 41 -2.74 -5.35 -0.55
C ALA A 41 -3.13 -3.96 -0.03
N GLY A 42 -3.68 -3.11 -0.91
CA GLY A 42 -4.29 -1.84 -0.55
C GLY A 42 -5.36 -1.99 0.52
N ILE A 43 -6.36 -2.88 0.32
CA ILE A 43 -7.43 -3.11 1.30
C ILE A 43 -6.87 -3.49 2.68
N ILE A 44 -5.93 -4.43 2.73
CA ILE A 44 -5.36 -4.92 4.00
C ILE A 44 -4.63 -3.78 4.72
N VAL A 45 -3.77 -3.04 4.02
CA VAL A 45 -2.99 -1.94 4.60
C VAL A 45 -3.91 -0.79 5.03
N GLY A 46 -4.90 -0.46 4.20
CA GLY A 46 -5.91 0.54 4.49
C GLY A 46 -6.80 0.18 5.67
N TYR A 47 -7.13 -1.10 5.84
CA TYR A 47 -7.87 -1.60 6.99
C TYR A 47 -7.09 -1.49 8.30
N LEU A 48 -5.75 -1.56 8.28
CA LEU A 48 -4.92 -1.41 9.47
C LEU A 48 -4.70 0.05 9.89
N LEU A 49 -4.90 0.99 8.97
CA LEU A 49 -4.67 2.42 9.18
C LEU A 49 -5.97 3.16 9.42
N VAL A 50 -6.07 3.88 10.54
CA VAL A 50 -7.27 4.66 10.90
C VAL A 50 -7.39 5.96 10.11
N LYS A 51 -6.26 6.60 9.78
CA LYS A 51 -6.20 7.89 9.08
C LYS A 51 -6.23 7.68 7.56
N LYS A 52 -7.15 8.37 6.88
CA LYS A 52 -7.34 8.27 5.41
C LYS A 52 -6.06 8.62 4.64
N LEU A 53 -5.40 9.72 5.00
CA LEU A 53 -4.19 10.17 4.32
C LEU A 53 -3.04 9.18 4.51
N ASP A 54 -2.88 8.64 5.73
CA ASP A 54 -1.87 7.64 6.02
C ASP A 54 -2.14 6.34 5.21
N ALA A 55 -3.42 5.93 5.09
CA ALA A 55 -3.82 4.78 4.27
C ALA A 55 -3.51 4.96 2.78
N ILE A 56 -3.82 6.15 2.23
CA ILE A 56 -3.51 6.49 0.83
C ILE A 56 -2.00 6.50 0.61
N ALA A 57 -1.25 7.20 1.46
CA ALA A 57 0.20 7.31 1.34
C ALA A 57 0.88 5.95 1.47
N ALA A 58 0.48 5.13 2.45
CA ALA A 58 1.06 3.81 2.66
C ALA A 58 0.76 2.85 1.50
N SER A 59 -0.47 2.87 0.98
CA SER A 59 -0.87 2.05 -0.16
C SER A 59 -0.15 2.47 -1.44
N ALA A 60 -0.09 3.78 -1.73
CA ALA A 60 0.60 4.30 -2.91
C ALA A 60 2.12 4.05 -2.85
N LEU A 61 2.79 4.47 -1.78
CA LEU A 61 4.24 4.35 -1.64
C LEU A 61 4.68 2.89 -1.56
N GLY A 62 3.95 2.04 -0.82
CA GLY A 62 4.26 0.61 -0.75
C GLY A 62 4.13 -0.09 -2.09
N THR A 63 3.11 0.28 -2.88
CA THR A 63 2.89 -0.24 -4.23
C THR A 63 3.96 0.24 -5.20
N LEU A 64 4.29 1.53 -5.20
CA LEU A 64 5.37 2.07 -6.03
C LEU A 64 6.71 1.40 -5.70
N LEU A 65 7.05 1.27 -4.42
CA LEU A 65 8.28 0.61 -3.97
C LEU A 65 8.36 -0.87 -4.35
N ALA A 66 7.22 -1.56 -4.47
CA ALA A 66 7.19 -2.95 -4.94
C ALA A 66 7.30 -3.06 -6.46
N TYR A 67 6.45 -2.34 -7.20
CA TYR A 67 6.30 -2.55 -8.65
C TYR A 67 7.37 -1.87 -9.49
N LEU A 68 7.97 -0.76 -9.04
CA LEU A 68 9.10 -0.15 -9.76
C LEU A 68 10.27 -1.13 -9.95
N PRO A 69 10.86 -1.68 -8.88
CA PRO A 69 11.96 -2.63 -9.03
C PRO A 69 11.50 -3.93 -9.67
N LEU A 70 10.28 -4.41 -9.39
CA LEU A 70 9.76 -5.66 -9.95
C LEU A 70 9.57 -5.57 -11.47
N PHE A 71 9.01 -4.47 -11.97
CA PHE A 71 8.87 -4.26 -13.42
C PHE A 71 10.20 -4.00 -14.10
N ILE A 72 11.12 -3.23 -13.49
CA ILE A 72 12.47 -3.04 -14.07
C ILE A 72 13.19 -4.39 -14.18
N TYR A 73 13.12 -5.22 -13.13
CA TYR A 73 13.77 -6.52 -13.10
C TYR A 73 13.17 -7.49 -14.14
N THR A 74 11.85 -7.61 -14.19
CA THR A 74 11.16 -8.50 -15.14
C THR A 74 11.36 -8.06 -16.59
N SER A 75 11.26 -6.75 -16.88
CA SER A 75 11.52 -6.20 -18.22
C SER A 75 12.95 -6.50 -18.69
N GLY A 76 13.93 -6.44 -17.78
CA GLY A 76 15.32 -6.75 -18.09
C GLY A 76 15.57 -8.24 -18.35
N LEU A 77 14.82 -9.13 -17.70
CA LEU A 77 14.90 -10.58 -17.94
C LEU A 77 14.27 -10.99 -19.27
N ASP A 78 13.19 -10.34 -19.69
CA ASP A 78 12.48 -10.64 -20.93
C ASP A 78 13.20 -10.14 -22.19
N GLY A 79 14.36 -9.48 -22.04
CA GLY A 79 15.16 -8.96 -23.17
C GLY A 79 14.51 -7.83 -23.95
N LEU A 80 13.37 -7.32 -23.46
CA LEU A 80 12.68 -6.16 -24.01
C LEU A 80 13.47 -4.88 -23.68
N GLN A 81 13.50 -3.92 -24.60
CA GLN A 81 13.99 -2.58 -24.26
C GLN A 81 13.16 -2.05 -23.10
N VAL A 82 13.81 -1.76 -21.97
CA VAL A 82 13.17 -1.21 -20.78
C VAL A 82 12.65 0.19 -21.11
N ASN A 83 11.40 0.27 -21.56
CA ASN A 83 10.72 1.53 -21.73
C ASN A 83 10.30 2.05 -20.36
N LEU A 84 11.20 2.80 -19.73
CA LEU A 84 11.00 3.41 -18.40
C LEU A 84 9.69 4.20 -18.30
N LEU A 85 9.25 4.81 -19.41
CA LEU A 85 8.02 5.58 -19.45
C LEU A 85 6.79 4.66 -19.36
N ALA A 86 6.79 3.54 -20.10
CA ALA A 86 5.74 2.53 -20.01
C ALA A 86 5.71 1.87 -18.61
N THR A 87 6.88 1.53 -18.06
CA THR A 87 7.01 0.99 -16.70
C THR A 87 6.47 1.96 -15.65
N GLY A 88 6.80 3.26 -15.77
CA GLY A 88 6.31 4.30 -14.88
C GLY A 88 4.78 4.42 -14.91
N VAL A 89 4.19 4.45 -16.11
CA VAL A 89 2.72 4.52 -16.28
C VAL A 89 2.04 3.28 -15.71
N ALA A 90 2.56 2.08 -15.98
CA ALA A 90 2.00 0.85 -15.43
C ALA A 90 2.06 0.84 -13.89
N THR A 91 3.18 1.25 -13.30
CA THR A 91 3.35 1.33 -11.84
C THR A 91 2.38 2.36 -11.23
N LEU A 92 2.15 3.49 -11.90
CA LEU A 92 1.18 4.50 -11.46
C LEU A 92 -0.26 3.97 -11.52
N LEU A 93 -0.63 3.22 -12.56
CA LEU A 93 -1.93 2.56 -12.64
C LEU A 93 -2.12 1.54 -11.52
N MET A 94 -1.09 0.74 -11.21
CA MET A 94 -1.16 -0.18 -10.07
C MET A 94 -1.29 0.57 -8.74
N ALA A 95 -0.60 1.71 -8.60
CA ALA A 95 -0.69 2.55 -7.41
C ALA A 95 -2.09 3.15 -7.23
N THR A 96 -2.77 3.59 -8.30
CA THR A 96 -4.14 4.10 -8.19
C THR A 96 -5.10 3.01 -7.75
N ILE A 97 -4.96 1.79 -8.29
CA ILE A 97 -5.75 0.62 -7.86
C ILE A 97 -5.52 0.32 -6.38
N ALA A 98 -4.26 0.33 -5.92
CA ALA A 98 -3.93 0.12 -4.52
C ALA A 98 -4.51 1.20 -3.60
N VAL A 99 -4.51 2.47 -4.04
CA VAL A 99 -5.13 3.57 -3.30
C VAL A 99 -6.64 3.37 -3.15
N VAL A 100 -7.33 2.94 -4.22
CA VAL A 100 -8.77 2.61 -4.15
C VAL A 100 -9.01 1.50 -3.13
N GLY A 101 -8.21 0.43 -3.19
CA GLY A 101 -8.24 -0.65 -2.19
C GLY A 101 -8.02 -0.12 -0.76
N GLY A 102 -7.01 0.74 -0.57
CA GLY A 102 -6.70 1.35 0.73
C GLY A 102 -7.81 2.22 1.30
N ILE A 103 -8.52 2.98 0.45
CA ILE A 103 -9.67 3.78 0.87
C ILE A 103 -10.83 2.89 1.31
N ILE A 104 -11.07 1.79 0.58
CA ILE A 104 -12.11 0.80 0.91
C ILE A 104 -11.78 0.16 2.26
N GLY A 105 -10.55 -0.34 2.44
CA GLY A 105 -10.07 -0.92 3.69
C GLY A 105 -10.26 0.01 4.88
N ASN A 106 -9.86 1.28 4.75
CA ASN A 106 -10.02 2.29 5.80
C ASN A 106 -11.50 2.52 6.16
N THR A 107 -12.37 2.50 5.16
CA THR A 107 -13.82 2.72 5.35
C THR A 107 -14.46 1.54 6.09
N ILE A 108 -14.05 0.31 5.77
CA ILE A 108 -14.49 -0.91 6.47
C ILE A 108 -14.05 -0.86 7.93
N GLN A 109 -12.78 -0.53 8.21
CA GLN A 109 -12.27 -0.42 9.59
C GLN A 109 -13.08 0.58 10.43
N LYS A 110 -13.40 1.74 9.86
CA LYS A 110 -14.19 2.77 10.56
C LYS A 110 -15.60 2.34 10.87
N ARG A 111 -16.22 1.55 9.99
CA ARG A 111 -17.55 0.99 10.24
C ARG A 111 -17.49 -0.07 11.33
N ALA A 112 -16.54 -1.00 11.25
CA ALA A 112 -16.33 -2.03 12.26
C ALA A 112 -16.08 -1.43 13.66
N ALA A 113 -15.23 -0.39 13.74
CA ALA A 113 -14.93 0.28 15.01
C ALA A 113 -16.11 1.09 15.59
N ARG A 114 -17.10 1.48 14.77
CA ARG A 114 -18.33 2.12 15.26
C ARG A 114 -19.29 1.09 15.84
N VAL A 115 -19.48 -0.03 15.15
CA VAL A 115 -20.36 -1.11 15.61
C VAL A 115 -19.91 -1.64 16.97
N GLN A 116 -18.61 -1.86 17.19
CA GLN A 116 -18.09 -2.30 18.49
C GLN A 116 -18.38 -1.33 19.64
N ARG A 117 -18.50 -0.01 19.39
CA ARG A 117 -18.82 0.98 20.43
C ARG A 117 -20.31 1.09 20.74
N GLU A 118 -21.17 0.53 19.90
CA GLU A 118 -22.62 0.49 20.13
C GLU A 118 -23.01 -0.76 20.93
N GLU A 119 -22.13 -1.76 21.01
CA GLU A 119 -22.31 -3.01 21.78
C GLU A 119 -21.69 -2.95 23.19
N ASP A 120 -20.81 -1.96 23.46
CA ASP A 120 -20.20 -1.67 24.77
C ASP A 120 -20.98 -0.60 25.56
#